data_AF-A0A392NSI9-F1
#
_entry.id   AF-A0A392NSI9-F1
#
_cell.length_a   1.000
_cell.length_b   1.000
_cell.length_c   1.000
_cell.angle_alpha   90.00
_cell.angle_beta   90.00
_cell.angle_gamma   90.00
#
_symmetry.space_group_name_H-M   'P 1'
#
loop_
_entity.id
_entity.type
_entity.pdbx_description
1 polymer ?
#
loop_
_entity_poly.entity_id
_entity_poly.type
_entity_poly.pdbx_seq_one_letter_code
_entity_poly.pdbx_strand_id
1 'polypeptide(L)' 'DQVVTFSQVVLEVMRHLEGAYALIFKSLHYPNELIACKRGSPLLLGVKVSYIQFTG' A
#
# COMPACT_ATOMS: atom_id res chain seq x y z
N ASP A 1 19.65 9.82 -11.12
CA ASP A 1 18.98 9.09 -10.03
C ASP A 1 17.61 8.62 -10.45
N GLN A 2 17.41 7.31 -10.46
CA GLN A 2 16.12 6.71 -10.82
C GLN A 2 15.22 6.73 -9.59
N VAL A 3 14.08 7.42 -9.67
CA VAL A 3 13.10 7.44 -8.59
C VAL A 3 12.44 6.06 -8.50
N VAL A 4 12.72 5.32 -7.42
CA VAL A 4 12.09 4.03 -7.14
C VAL A 4 10.76 4.28 -6.44
N THR A 5 9.67 3.73 -6.97
CA THR A 5 8.34 3.91 -6.38
C THR A 5 8.20 3.07 -5.09
N PHE A 6 7.31 3.50 -4.19
CA PHE A 6 7.07 2.74 -2.96
C PHE A 6 6.62 1.29 -3.26
N SER A 7 5.83 1.11 -4.32
CA SER A 7 5.37 -0.20 -4.78
C SER A 7 6.50 -1.11 -5.25
N GLN A 8 7.52 -0.59 -5.93
CA GLN A 8 8.68 -1.39 -6.35
C GLN A 8 9.46 -1.92 -5.15
N VAL A 9 9.66 -1.08 -4.13
CA VAL A 9 10.32 -1.49 -2.87
C VAL A 9 9.51 -2.58 -2.17
N VAL A 10 8.20 -2.36 -1.99
CA VAL A 10 7.34 -3.33 -1.30
C VAL A 10 7.27 -4.65 -2.08
N LEU A 11 7.15 -4.60 -3.41
CA LEU A 11 7.15 -5.81 -4.25
C LEU A 11 8.43 -6.64 -4.10
N GLU A 12 9.60 -6.00 -3.98
CA GLU A 12 10.86 -6.69 -3.66
C GLU A 12 10.77 -7.42 -2.31
N VAL A 13 10.28 -6.75 -1.27
CA VAL A 13 10.08 -7.36 0.05
C VAL A 13 9.13 -8.57 -0.04
N MET A 14 8.01 -8.42 -0.74
CA MET A 14 7.00 -9.48 -0.85
C MET A 14 7.53 -10.75 -1.52
N ARG A 15 8.52 -10.67 -2.41
CA ARG A 15 9.15 -11.85 -3.03
C ARG A 15 9.87 -12.75 -2.04
N HIS A 16 10.29 -12.21 -0.90
CA HIS A 16 11.02 -12.94 0.13
C HIS A 16 10.09 -13.48 1.24
N LEU A 17 8.80 -13.15 1.20
CA LEU A 17 7.83 -13.53 2.23
C LEU A 17 7.03 -14.76 1.80
N GLU A 18 7.11 -15.80 2.61
CA GLU A 18 6.32 -17.03 2.47
C GLU A 18 5.22 -17.11 3.53
N GLY A 19 4.28 -18.04 3.36
CA GLY A 19 3.17 -18.25 4.30
C GLY A 19 2.00 -17.27 4.13
N ALA A 20 1.22 -17.10 5.20
CA ALA A 20 0.04 -16.23 5.24
C ALA A 20 0.36 -14.91 5.94
N TYR A 21 -0.08 -13.80 5.37
CA TYR A 21 0.17 -12.46 5.87
C TYR A 21 -0.93 -11.46 5.48
N ALA A 22 -1.05 -10.41 6.28
CA ALA A 22 -1.75 -9.16 5.97
C ALA A 22 -0.90 -8.01 6.53
N LEU A 23 -0.25 -7.25 5.66
CA LEU A 23 0.75 -6.25 6.01
C LEU A 23 0.36 -4.88 5.46
N ILE A 24 0.70 -3.83 6.22
CA ILE A 24 0.59 -2.43 5.82
C ILE A 24 1.98 -1.80 5.89
N PHE A 25 2.40 -1.15 4.81
CA PHE A 25 3.66 -0.43 4.70
C PHE A 25 3.40 1.07 4.69
N LYS A 26 4.09 1.79 5.58
CA LYS A 26 4.13 3.26 5.66
C LYS A 26 5.59 3.70 5.80
N SER A 27 5.98 4.76 5.11
CA SER A 27 7.37 5.25 5.12
C SER A 27 7.41 6.77 5.13
N LEU A 28 8.42 7.34 5.79
CA LEU A 28 8.71 8.78 5.72
C LEU A 28 9.31 9.18 4.35
N HIS A 29 9.90 8.23 3.63
CA HIS A 29 10.47 8.45 2.29
C HIS A 29 9.39 8.51 1.19
N TYR A 30 8.18 8.01 1.49
CA TYR A 30 7.03 7.98 0.59
C TYR A 30 5.81 8.62 1.29
N PRO A 31 5.85 9.94 1.53
CA PRO A 31 4.77 10.63 2.23
C PRO A 31 3.47 10.56 1.45
N ASN A 32 2.34 10.50 2.18
CA ASN A 32 0.98 10.37 1.62
C ASN A 32 0.69 9.04 0.89
N GLU A 33 1.63 8.10 0.89
CA GLU A 33 1.42 6.77 0.35
C GLU A 33 1.32 5.72 1.46
N LEU A 34 0.54 4.69 1.20
CA LEU A 34 0.40 3.52 2.05
C LEU A 34 0.13 2.32 1.15
N ILE A 35 0.88 1.23 1.36
CA ILE A 35 0.75 0.02 0.56
C ILE A 35 0.29 -1.10 1.45
N ALA A 36 -0.71 -1.85 0.98
CA ALA A 36 -1.26 -2.99 1.68
C ALA A 36 -1.04 -4.27 0.88
N CYS A 37 -0.58 -5.33 1.55
CA CYS A 37 -0.35 -6.63 0.93
C CYS A 37 -1.02 -7.73 1.75
N LYS A 38 -1.70 -8.67 1.09
CA LYS A 38 -2.34 -9.81 1.75
C LYS A 38 -2.10 -11.12 0.99
N ARG A 39 -1.97 -12.23 1.73
CA ARG A 39 -1.93 -13.60 1.22
C ARG A 39 -2.45 -14.52 2.31
N GLY A 40 -3.53 -15.26 2.08
CA GLY A 40 -4.11 -16.18 3.07
C GLY A 40 -4.82 -15.52 4.27
N SER A 41 -4.42 -14.33 4.71
CA SER A 41 -5.10 -13.56 5.77
C SER A 41 -6.07 -12.51 5.20
N PRO A 42 -7.24 -12.28 5.81
CA PRO A 42 -8.17 -11.23 5.39
C PRO A 42 -7.61 -9.83 5.68
N LEU A 43 -7.90 -8.87 4.82
CA LEU A 43 -7.59 -7.45 5.00
C LEU A 43 -8.77 -6.62 4.48
N LEU A 44 -9.21 -5.65 5.27
CA LEU A 44 -10.35 -4.77 4.97
C LEU A 44 -9.89 -3.32 4.87
N LEU A 45 -10.37 -2.60 3.86
CA LEU A 45 -10.12 -1.17 3.67
C LEU A 45 -11.45 -0.41 3.73
N GLY A 46 -11.65 0.36 4.81
CA GLY A 46 -12.78 1.27 4.94
C GLY A 46 -12.46 2.61 4.29
N VAL A 47 -13.28 3.05 3.33
CA VAL A 47 -13.10 4.34 2.65
C VAL A 47 -14.25 5.28 3.04
N LYS A 48 -13.91 6.46 3.52
CA LYS A 48 -14.85 7.55 3.76
C LYS A 48 -14.49 8.73 2.87
N VAL A 49 -15.39 9.10 1.97
CA VAL A 49 -15.25 10.30 1.14
C VAL A 49 -15.98 11.45 1.83
N SER A 50 -15.25 12.52 2.15
CA SER A 50 -15.80 13.66 2.88
C SER A 50 -16.52 14.68 1.98
N TYR A 51 -16.14 14.78 0.72
CA TYR A 51 -16.76 15.70 -0.23
C TYR A 51 -16.62 15.16 -1.65
N ILE A 52 -17.70 15.21 -2.42
CA ILE A 52 -17.70 14.94 -3.87
C ILE A 52 -17.86 16.30 -4.54
N GLN A 53 -16.78 16.87 -5.07
CA GLN A 53 -16.89 18.05 -5.94
C GLN A 53 -17.35 17.58 -7.32
N PHE A 54 -18.54 18.00 -7.73
CA PHE A 54 -18.97 17.90 -9.12
C PHE A 54 -18.25 19.01 -9.89
N THR A 55 -17.35 18.62 -10.78
CA THR A 55 -16.79 19.53 -11.78
C THR A 55 -17.87 19.79 -12.82
N GLY A 56 -18.45 20.98 -12.77
CA GLY A 56 -19.26 21.55 -13.86
C GLY A 56 -18.38 22.25 -14.88
#